data_AF-A0A821CYH5-F1
#
_entry.id   AF-A0A821CYH5-F1
#
_cell.length_a   1.000
_cell.length_b   1.000
_cell.length_c   1.000
_cell.angle_alpha   90.00
_cell.angle_beta   90.00
_cell.angle_gamma   90.00
#
_symmetry.space_group_name_H-M   'P 1'
#
loop_
_entity.id
_entity.type
_entity.pdbx_description
1 polymer ?
#
loop_
_entity_poly.entity_id
_entity_poly.type
_entity_poly.pdbx_seq_one_letter_code
_entity_poly.pdbx_strand_id
1 'polypeptide(L)'
;MQTENKKNNLVDNDIGGTTNRRSNIELINQTTNNHVIDKYICGTRVVRGPDWKYGKQDGGEGHVGTVKSFENDNEQQEVIVIWDYGEVGRHYRCRTQFDLRVLDNSATGICHDNSVCSGCGQTPIYGIRWHCGDCPNVDLCSMCYHSDRHNTRHRFCRIVTPHGEKILIDPRRKAKKLPIRGLYPGAKVSRGPDWNYGDQDSGEKKNGKIIEIQDWSKTHPRSAAYVVWDNDRENLYRLGFNGMVDLRAITPGKGGYYYPEHTPLLGETYYSREHLSSGLTNEISQQFQVGDYVNIDLELEIVQSLQHGHGGWTDNMFECLGTTGVVQSLDEDHDVVVVYPSGNRWTLNPTLLTRVELTPEQQTAMQRQQTAANIARTTASLVPNQALKVNDMVQICSDLERIKIFQRGHGEWAEAMVPALGKIGRVAHLYADGDVKVQVGGGCWIFNPLAVTKVNSTHAIEDGHEDRLNAMLKKLFSAQITGDVHEELVKASANGDTRRVEELIKRSDVDVNGIFAGHTPLQAAAQNGHLDIIRLLIQHDVNLEIEDKDGDRSVHH
;
A
#
# COMPACT_ATOMS: atom_id res chain seq x y z
N MET A 1 -23.09 -67.16 21.05
CA MET A 1 -21.65 -67.17 21.38
C MET A 1 -21.26 -65.76 21.76
N GLN A 2 -21.13 -65.53 23.07
CA GLN A 2 -20.83 -64.25 23.71
C GLN A 2 -19.30 -64.03 23.80
N THR A 3 -18.88 -62.75 23.71
CA THR A 3 -17.84 -62.03 24.51
C THR A 3 -16.42 -62.65 24.63
N GLU A 4 -15.30 -61.96 24.76
CA GLU A 4 -14.87 -60.56 24.89
C GLU A 4 -13.32 -60.59 24.94
N ASN A 5 -12.69 -59.44 24.67
CA ASN A 5 -11.45 -58.89 25.26
C ASN A 5 -10.21 -59.78 25.51
N LYS A 6 -9.07 -59.33 24.97
CA LYS A 6 -7.82 -59.20 25.77
C LYS A 6 -6.88 -58.15 25.21
N LYS A 7 -6.75 -57.05 25.97
CA LYS A 7 -5.59 -56.15 26.00
C LYS A 7 -4.36 -56.96 26.43
N ASN A 8 -3.18 -56.64 25.87
CA ASN A 8 -1.90 -56.92 26.51
C ASN A 8 -0.94 -55.75 26.23
N ASN A 9 -0.62 -55.01 27.29
CA ASN A 9 0.62 -54.27 27.45
C ASN A 9 1.76 -55.27 27.67
N LEU A 10 2.93 -55.03 27.09
CA LEU A 10 4.19 -55.57 27.61
C LEU A 10 5.24 -54.45 27.64
N VAL A 11 5.90 -54.42 28.79
CA VAL A 11 6.89 -53.47 29.30
C VAL A 11 8.29 -53.93 28.90
N ASP A 12 9.13 -52.93 28.64
CA ASP A 12 10.60 -52.80 28.66
C ASP A 12 11.49 -54.04 28.83
N ASN A 13 12.56 -54.06 28.02
CA ASN A 13 13.90 -54.43 28.47
C ASN A 13 14.96 -53.65 27.68
N ASP A 14 15.60 -52.74 28.40
CA ASP A 14 16.70 -51.87 28.01
C ASP A 14 18.04 -52.54 28.34
N ILE A 15 19.00 -52.65 27.40
CA ILE A 15 20.45 -52.65 27.69
C ILE A 15 21.21 -52.02 26.51
N GLY A 16 21.57 -50.74 26.67
CA GLY A 16 22.96 -50.26 26.62
C GLY A 16 23.67 -50.14 25.27
N GLY A 17 23.66 -48.92 24.70
CA GLY A 17 24.56 -48.49 23.63
C GLY A 17 24.57 -46.97 23.48
N THR A 18 25.27 -46.30 24.40
CA THR A 18 25.44 -44.84 24.48
C THR A 18 26.14 -44.24 23.26
N THR A 19 25.50 -43.33 22.53
CA THR A 19 26.12 -42.11 21.98
C THR A 19 25.06 -41.02 21.68
N ASN A 20 25.25 -39.87 22.31
CA ASN A 20 24.67 -38.54 22.09
C ASN A 20 23.50 -38.36 21.09
N ARG A 21 22.28 -38.21 21.62
CA ARG A 21 21.21 -37.39 21.02
C ARG A 21 21.02 -36.11 21.84
N ARG A 22 21.69 -35.04 21.44
CA ARG A 22 21.24 -33.65 21.62
C ARG A 22 21.68 -32.86 20.39
N SER A 23 20.71 -32.13 19.82
CA SER A 23 20.82 -31.03 18.86
C SER A 23 21.54 -31.31 17.53
N ASN A 24 20.79 -31.82 16.55
CA ASN A 24 20.99 -31.47 15.13
C ASN A 24 19.76 -30.66 14.68
N ILE A 25 19.63 -29.45 15.22
CA ILE A 25 18.98 -28.32 14.55
C ILE A 25 20.15 -27.52 14.00
N GLU A 26 20.73 -27.98 12.90
CA GLU A 26 21.80 -27.28 12.17
C GLU A 26 22.05 -28.05 10.86
N LEU A 27 21.05 -28.04 9.96
CA LEU A 27 21.25 -28.27 8.53
C LEU A 27 20.03 -27.83 7.69
N ILE A 28 19.41 -26.69 8.03
CA ILE A 28 18.28 -26.12 7.27
C ILE A 28 18.54 -24.63 7.02
N ASN A 29 19.61 -24.28 6.31
CA ASN A 29 19.87 -22.88 5.92
C ASN A 29 20.32 -22.71 4.46
N GLN A 30 19.96 -23.64 3.56
CA GLN A 30 20.24 -23.48 2.11
C GLN A 30 19.02 -23.69 1.20
N THR A 31 17.78 -23.74 1.73
CA THR A 31 16.58 -24.08 0.91
C THR A 31 15.44 -23.04 0.97
N THR A 32 15.61 -21.93 1.67
CA THR A 32 14.50 -21.02 2.00
C THR A 32 14.14 -19.99 0.91
N ASN A 33 15.02 -19.69 -0.05
CA ASN A 33 14.70 -18.70 -1.10
C ASN A 33 13.88 -19.26 -2.27
N ASN A 34 14.02 -20.55 -2.61
CA ASN A 34 13.26 -21.13 -3.73
C ASN A 34 11.77 -21.34 -3.38
N HIS A 35 11.47 -21.72 -2.14
CA HIS A 35 10.09 -21.98 -1.70
C HIS A 35 9.18 -20.74 -1.68
N VAL A 36 9.74 -19.54 -1.53
CA VAL A 36 8.96 -18.30 -1.50
C VAL A 36 8.47 -17.96 -2.91
N ILE A 37 9.34 -18.07 -3.92
CA ILE A 37 8.99 -17.81 -5.33
C ILE A 37 7.99 -18.85 -5.84
N ASP A 38 8.19 -20.12 -5.52
CA ASP A 38 7.28 -21.22 -5.91
C ASP A 38 5.84 -20.97 -5.46
N LYS A 39 5.65 -20.46 -4.23
CA LYS A 39 4.31 -20.20 -3.67
C LYS A 39 3.54 -19.11 -4.44
N TYR A 40 4.23 -18.13 -5.04
CA TYR A 40 3.60 -16.97 -5.67
C TYR A 40 3.27 -17.14 -7.15
N ILE A 41 3.64 -18.28 -7.76
CA ILE A 41 3.50 -18.48 -9.19
C ILE A 41 2.75 -19.77 -9.53
N CYS A 42 2.83 -20.81 -8.69
CA CYS A 42 2.02 -22.02 -8.86
C CYS A 42 0.53 -21.70 -8.89
N GLY A 43 -0.13 -22.13 -9.96
CA GLY A 43 -1.53 -21.83 -10.23
C GLY A 43 -1.77 -20.70 -11.23
N THR A 44 -0.73 -19.93 -11.57
CA THR A 44 -0.83 -18.88 -12.58
C THR A 44 -1.36 -19.44 -13.91
N ARG A 45 -2.38 -18.78 -14.45
CA ARG A 45 -2.98 -19.10 -15.75
C ARG A 45 -2.19 -18.36 -16.82
N VAL A 46 -1.68 -19.10 -17.80
CA VAL A 46 -0.72 -18.61 -18.80
C VAL A 46 -1.17 -18.91 -20.23
N VAL A 47 -0.61 -18.16 -21.16
CA VAL A 47 -0.71 -18.38 -22.62
C VAL A 47 0.69 -18.31 -23.22
N ARG A 48 0.86 -18.74 -24.48
CA ARG A 48 2.15 -18.59 -25.18
C ARG A 48 2.64 -17.13 -25.20
N GLY A 49 3.94 -16.97 -25.03
CA GLY A 49 4.68 -15.71 -25.03
C GLY A 49 5.37 -15.41 -26.37
N PRO A 50 6.15 -14.32 -26.43
CA PRO A 50 6.79 -13.84 -27.65
C PRO A 50 7.86 -14.80 -28.20
N ASP A 51 8.59 -15.51 -27.34
CA ASP A 51 9.70 -16.38 -27.76
C ASP A 51 9.27 -17.83 -28.05
N TRP A 52 7.96 -18.07 -28.11
CA TRP A 52 7.37 -19.39 -28.29
C TRP A 52 7.84 -20.07 -29.58
N LYS A 53 8.46 -21.24 -29.44
CA LYS A 53 8.96 -22.06 -30.55
C LYS A 53 8.37 -23.47 -30.62
N TYR A 54 7.40 -23.80 -29.77
CA TYR A 54 6.91 -25.17 -29.56
C TYR A 54 5.66 -25.53 -30.37
N GLY A 55 5.50 -24.93 -31.57
CA GLY A 55 4.38 -25.23 -32.46
C GLY A 55 3.01 -25.05 -31.79
N LYS A 56 2.25 -26.16 -31.67
CA LYS A 56 0.91 -26.20 -31.06
C LYS A 56 0.86 -27.06 -29.78
N GLN A 57 1.96 -27.14 -29.02
CA GLN A 57 1.96 -27.87 -27.74
C GLN A 57 0.92 -27.35 -26.74
N ASP A 58 0.63 -26.05 -26.78
CA ASP A 58 -0.43 -25.38 -26.02
C ASP A 58 -1.83 -25.50 -26.64
N GLY A 59 -1.97 -26.11 -27.82
CA GLY A 59 -3.23 -26.13 -28.59
C GLY A 59 -3.40 -25.01 -29.61
N GLY A 60 -2.52 -24.00 -29.61
CA GLY A 60 -2.59 -22.83 -30.51
C GLY A 60 -2.70 -21.49 -29.76
N GLU A 61 -2.41 -20.37 -30.44
CA GLU A 61 -2.44 -19.03 -29.85
C GLU A 61 -3.79 -18.76 -29.14
N GLY A 62 -3.72 -18.29 -27.88
CA GLY A 62 -4.87 -18.03 -27.02
C GLY A 62 -5.36 -19.22 -26.20
N HIS A 63 -4.77 -20.41 -26.33
CA HIS A 63 -5.05 -21.51 -25.41
C HIS A 63 -4.34 -21.33 -24.06
N VAL A 64 -5.01 -21.74 -22.99
CA VAL A 64 -4.59 -21.48 -21.61
C VAL A 64 -3.96 -22.72 -20.98
N GLY A 65 -2.96 -22.50 -20.13
CA GLY A 65 -2.37 -23.51 -19.27
C GLY A 65 -2.22 -23.00 -17.83
N THR A 66 -1.81 -23.91 -16.95
CA THR A 66 -1.53 -23.64 -15.54
C THR A 66 -0.07 -23.88 -15.25
N VAL A 67 0.57 -22.94 -14.56
CA VAL A 67 1.90 -23.16 -13.97
C VAL A 67 1.79 -24.15 -12.82
N LYS A 68 2.44 -25.30 -12.94
CA LYS A 68 2.45 -26.36 -11.93
C LYS A 68 3.54 -26.15 -10.89
N SER A 69 4.76 -25.90 -11.36
CA SER A 69 5.97 -25.77 -10.54
C SER A 69 7.11 -25.15 -11.36
N PHE A 70 8.14 -24.68 -10.66
CA PHE A 70 9.41 -24.27 -11.27
C PHE A 70 10.43 -25.38 -11.09
N GLU A 71 11.30 -25.53 -12.07
CA GLU A 71 12.50 -26.34 -11.95
C GLU A 71 13.72 -25.46 -12.17
N ASN A 72 14.61 -25.48 -11.18
CA ASN A 72 15.94 -24.88 -11.26
C ASN A 72 16.92 -25.99 -11.58
N ASP A 73 17.25 -26.18 -12.85
CA ASP A 73 18.52 -26.82 -13.20
C ASP A 73 19.60 -25.72 -13.25
N ASN A 74 20.82 -26.03 -12.83
CA ASN A 74 21.86 -25.10 -12.36
C ASN A 74 22.27 -23.95 -13.32
N GLU A 75 21.68 -23.85 -14.52
CA GLU A 75 21.93 -22.79 -15.50
C GLU A 75 20.68 -22.34 -16.30
N GLN A 76 19.55 -23.06 -16.24
CA GLN A 76 18.33 -22.74 -16.99
C GLN A 76 17.10 -22.88 -16.09
N GLN A 77 16.39 -21.77 -15.93
CA GLN A 77 15.16 -21.76 -15.15
C GLN A 77 13.98 -22.03 -16.05
N GLU A 78 13.35 -23.17 -15.82
CA GLU A 78 12.22 -23.66 -16.57
C GLU A 78 10.99 -23.73 -15.68
N VAL A 79 9.82 -23.54 -16.29
CA VAL A 79 8.54 -23.69 -15.61
C VAL A 79 7.78 -24.84 -16.24
N ILE A 80 7.19 -25.67 -15.39
CA ILE A 80 6.31 -26.75 -15.83
C ILE A 80 4.90 -26.18 -16.00
N VAL A 81 4.35 -26.32 -17.20
CA VAL A 81 2.96 -25.94 -17.49
C VAL A 81 2.13 -27.18 -17.83
N ILE A 82 0.93 -27.24 -17.24
CA ILE A 82 -0.15 -28.12 -17.66
C ILE A 82 -1.09 -27.33 -18.55
N TRP A 83 -1.08 -27.59 -19.85
CA TRP A 83 -2.04 -26.98 -20.76
C TRP A 83 -3.42 -27.59 -20.59
N ASP A 84 -4.45 -26.74 -20.60
CA ASP A 84 -5.85 -27.16 -20.52
C ASP A 84 -6.19 -28.12 -21.68
N TYR A 85 -5.63 -27.83 -22.85
CA TYR A 85 -5.72 -28.60 -24.09
C TYR A 85 -4.35 -28.64 -24.75
N GLY A 86 -3.88 -29.82 -25.16
CA GLY A 86 -2.54 -29.99 -25.72
C GLY A 86 -1.68 -30.95 -24.90
N GLU A 87 -0.37 -30.71 -24.92
CA GLU A 87 0.60 -31.51 -24.16
C GLU A 87 0.58 -31.15 -22.67
N VAL A 88 0.96 -32.11 -21.82
CA VAL A 88 0.87 -31.98 -20.36
C VAL A 88 2.27 -32.09 -19.76
N GLY A 89 2.60 -31.24 -18.79
CA GLY A 89 3.83 -31.34 -18.00
C GLY A 89 5.09 -31.02 -18.80
N ARG A 90 5.03 -29.96 -19.63
CA ARG A 90 6.17 -29.52 -20.44
C ARG A 90 6.86 -28.32 -19.81
N HIS A 91 8.15 -28.23 -20.07
CA HIS A 91 9.03 -27.20 -19.58
C HIS A 91 9.11 -26.05 -20.57
N TYR A 92 9.10 -24.83 -20.05
CA TYR A 92 9.13 -23.59 -20.83
C TYR A 92 10.09 -22.59 -20.20
N ARG A 93 10.72 -21.75 -21.04
CA ARG A 93 11.71 -20.78 -20.60
C ARG A 93 11.02 -19.51 -20.10
N CYS A 94 11.55 -18.95 -19.03
CA CYS A 94 10.98 -17.77 -18.38
C CYS A 94 12.01 -16.72 -17.95
N ARG A 95 13.30 -16.86 -18.29
CA ARG A 95 14.37 -15.99 -17.80
C ARG A 95 14.98 -15.09 -18.87
N THR A 96 15.67 -15.69 -19.85
CA THR A 96 16.31 -14.95 -20.97
C THR A 96 15.44 -14.95 -22.22
N GLN A 97 14.59 -15.96 -22.35
CA GLN A 97 13.55 -16.06 -23.36
C GLN A 97 12.25 -16.36 -22.63
N PHE A 98 11.18 -15.74 -23.09
CA PHE A 98 9.89 -15.72 -22.44
C PHE A 98 8.89 -16.46 -23.32
N ASP A 99 8.76 -17.76 -23.07
CA ASP A 99 7.84 -18.60 -23.81
C ASP A 99 6.39 -18.42 -23.37
N LEU A 100 6.14 -17.67 -22.30
CA LEU A 100 4.84 -17.57 -21.64
C LEU A 100 4.49 -16.13 -21.23
N ARG A 101 3.19 -15.83 -21.28
CA ARG A 101 2.58 -14.62 -20.73
C ARG A 101 1.60 -14.97 -19.61
N VAL A 102 1.52 -14.13 -18.60
CA VAL A 102 0.59 -14.27 -17.48
C VAL A 102 -0.78 -13.73 -17.90
N LEU A 103 -1.77 -14.61 -18.03
CA LEU A 103 -3.15 -14.23 -18.32
C LEU A 103 -3.90 -13.84 -17.05
N ASP A 104 -3.80 -14.65 -16.01
CA ASP A 104 -4.42 -14.40 -14.70
C ASP A 104 -3.62 -15.12 -13.61
N ASN A 105 -3.19 -14.40 -12.58
CA ASN A 105 -2.51 -14.95 -11.41
C ASN A 105 -3.40 -14.96 -10.16
N SER A 106 -4.71 -14.74 -10.27
CA SER A 106 -5.60 -14.75 -9.09
C SER A 106 -5.65 -16.09 -8.36
N ALA A 107 -5.47 -17.20 -9.09
CA ALA A 107 -5.49 -18.54 -8.52
C ALA A 107 -4.29 -18.82 -7.58
N THR A 108 -3.25 -17.98 -7.60
CA THR A 108 -2.13 -18.03 -6.64
C THR A 108 -2.49 -17.38 -5.30
N GLY A 109 -3.59 -16.64 -5.25
CA GLY A 109 -4.04 -15.87 -4.09
C GLY A 109 -3.40 -14.50 -3.91
N ILE A 110 -2.56 -14.06 -4.85
CA ILE A 110 -2.07 -12.68 -4.88
C ILE A 110 -3.26 -11.71 -5.00
N CYS A 111 -3.28 -10.67 -4.16
CA CYS A 111 -4.30 -9.64 -4.19
C CYS A 111 -3.76 -8.29 -3.75
N HIS A 112 -4.40 -7.22 -4.21
CA HIS A 112 -4.06 -5.84 -3.86
C HIS A 112 -5.04 -5.34 -2.81
N ASP A 113 -4.60 -5.33 -1.55
CA ASP A 113 -5.41 -4.83 -0.44
C ASP A 113 -5.81 -3.37 -0.68
N ASN A 114 -7.00 -2.99 -0.20
CA ASN A 114 -7.61 -1.66 -0.37
C ASN A 114 -7.91 -1.26 -1.83
N SER A 115 -8.00 -2.22 -2.76
CA SER A 115 -8.41 -1.97 -4.15
C SER A 115 -9.78 -2.56 -4.48
N VAL A 116 -10.57 -1.82 -5.25
CA VAL A 116 -11.91 -2.23 -5.68
C VAL A 116 -12.01 -2.15 -7.20
N CYS A 117 -12.40 -3.25 -7.85
CA CYS A 117 -12.62 -3.25 -9.29
C CYS A 117 -13.88 -2.42 -9.63
N SER A 118 -13.72 -1.28 -10.29
CA SER A 118 -14.83 -0.42 -10.72
C SER A 118 -15.77 -1.09 -11.73
N GLY A 119 -15.35 -2.20 -12.35
CA GLY A 119 -16.14 -2.92 -13.35
C GLY A 119 -17.08 -3.99 -12.78
N CYS A 120 -16.67 -4.69 -11.70
CA CYS A 120 -17.45 -5.79 -11.11
C CYS A 120 -17.61 -5.72 -9.59
N GLY A 121 -17.02 -4.71 -8.93
CA GLY A 121 -17.06 -4.54 -7.47
C GLY A 121 -16.15 -5.49 -6.69
N GLN A 122 -15.32 -6.29 -7.34
CA GLN A 122 -14.39 -7.21 -6.65
C GLN A 122 -13.48 -6.44 -5.68
N THR A 123 -13.43 -6.89 -4.42
CA THR A 123 -12.56 -6.35 -3.37
C THR A 123 -12.07 -7.47 -2.44
N PRO A 124 -10.76 -7.56 -2.15
CA PRO A 124 -9.67 -6.87 -2.87
C PRO A 124 -9.58 -7.36 -4.33
N ILE A 125 -8.90 -6.62 -5.21
CA ILE A 125 -8.60 -7.12 -6.56
C ILE A 125 -7.60 -8.27 -6.45
N TYR A 126 -8.02 -9.47 -6.85
CA TYR A 126 -7.14 -10.64 -6.96
C TYR A 126 -6.51 -10.76 -8.35
N GLY A 127 -5.23 -11.10 -8.36
CA GLY A 127 -4.38 -11.14 -9.54
C GLY A 127 -3.91 -9.74 -9.98
N ILE A 128 -3.63 -9.58 -11.26
CA ILE A 128 -3.14 -8.31 -11.83
C ILE A 128 -4.17 -7.19 -11.62
N ARG A 129 -3.72 -6.10 -11.00
CA ARG A 129 -4.45 -4.83 -10.90
C ARG A 129 -4.16 -3.94 -12.10
N TRP A 130 -5.23 -3.42 -12.71
CA TRP A 130 -5.17 -2.51 -13.84
C TRP A 130 -5.72 -1.16 -13.41
N HIS A 131 -4.83 -0.24 -13.06
CA HIS A 131 -5.18 1.10 -12.60
C HIS A 131 -5.26 2.07 -13.78
N CYS A 132 -6.34 2.83 -13.95
CA CYS A 132 -6.45 3.79 -15.05
C CYS A 132 -5.47 4.95 -14.83
N GLY A 133 -4.63 5.25 -15.83
CA GLY A 133 -3.69 6.37 -15.76
C GLY A 133 -4.33 7.73 -16.03
N ASP A 134 -5.57 7.75 -16.56
CA ASP A 134 -6.26 8.97 -16.98
C ASP A 134 -7.46 9.33 -16.07
N CYS A 135 -7.83 8.46 -15.12
CA CYS A 135 -8.93 8.70 -14.18
C CYS A 135 -8.48 8.45 -12.74
N PRO A 136 -8.84 9.33 -11.79
CA PRO A 136 -8.59 9.08 -10.37
C PRO A 136 -9.43 7.89 -9.89
N ASN A 137 -8.84 7.02 -9.07
CA ASN A 137 -9.51 5.94 -8.35
C ASN A 137 -10.28 4.92 -9.22
N VAL A 138 -9.87 4.73 -10.48
CA VAL A 138 -10.43 3.67 -11.34
C VAL A 138 -9.46 2.51 -11.44
N ASP A 139 -9.86 1.38 -10.89
CA ASP A 139 -9.11 0.12 -10.95
C ASP A 139 -9.98 -0.97 -11.58
N LEU A 140 -9.37 -1.87 -12.35
CA LEU A 140 -10.03 -3.04 -12.91
C LEU A 140 -9.25 -4.31 -12.54
N CYS A 141 -9.95 -5.41 -12.34
CA CYS A 141 -9.37 -6.75 -12.35
C CYS A 141 -9.13 -7.21 -13.79
N SER A 142 -8.32 -8.26 -14.00
CA SER A 142 -8.00 -8.81 -15.33
C SER A 142 -9.24 -9.17 -16.16
N MET A 143 -10.27 -9.75 -15.54
CA MET A 143 -11.52 -10.07 -16.24
C MET A 143 -12.19 -8.83 -16.82
N CYS A 144 -12.30 -7.76 -16.03
CA CYS A 144 -12.92 -6.51 -16.47
C CYS A 144 -12.06 -5.77 -17.48
N TYR A 145 -10.75 -5.74 -17.27
CA TYR A 145 -9.80 -5.11 -18.18
C TYR A 145 -9.84 -5.74 -19.57
N HIS A 146 -9.82 -7.07 -19.65
CA HIS A 146 -9.85 -7.78 -20.93
C HIS A 146 -11.24 -7.85 -21.58
N SER A 147 -12.31 -7.59 -20.82
CA SER A 147 -13.70 -7.50 -21.31
C SER A 147 -14.13 -6.09 -21.69
N ASP A 148 -13.19 -5.17 -21.91
CA ASP A 148 -13.44 -3.79 -22.34
C ASP A 148 -14.32 -2.98 -21.37
N ARG A 149 -14.30 -3.32 -20.08
CA ARG A 149 -14.88 -2.43 -19.07
C ARG A 149 -14.04 -1.17 -18.98
N HIS A 150 -14.69 -0.03 -18.70
CA HIS A 150 -14.11 1.31 -18.76
C HIS A 150 -13.66 1.74 -20.16
N ASN A 151 -13.33 3.01 -20.35
CA ASN A 151 -12.94 3.56 -21.64
C ASN A 151 -11.69 2.86 -22.21
N THR A 152 -11.82 2.28 -23.40
CA THR A 152 -10.71 1.60 -24.09
C THR A 152 -9.68 2.56 -24.70
N ARG A 153 -9.98 3.88 -24.71
CA ARG A 153 -9.04 4.93 -25.11
C ARG A 153 -8.10 5.34 -23.99
N HIS A 154 -8.44 5.03 -22.75
CA HIS A 154 -7.60 5.38 -21.61
C HIS A 154 -6.41 4.42 -21.52
N ARG A 155 -5.28 4.96 -21.09
CA ARG A 155 -4.11 4.17 -20.69
C ARG A 155 -4.34 3.60 -19.31
N PHE A 156 -3.74 2.45 -19.08
CA PHE A 156 -3.76 1.78 -17.79
C PHE A 156 -2.33 1.59 -17.32
N CYS A 157 -2.16 1.47 -16.02
CA CYS A 157 -0.96 0.95 -15.43
C CYS A 157 -1.24 -0.48 -14.99
N ARG A 158 -0.39 -1.39 -15.43
CA ARG A 158 -0.37 -2.78 -15.02
C ARG A 158 0.45 -2.92 -13.75
N ILE A 159 -0.13 -3.52 -12.72
CA ILE A 159 0.51 -3.78 -11.43
C ILE A 159 0.29 -5.27 -11.13
N VAL A 160 1.33 -6.09 -11.25
CA VAL A 160 1.23 -7.57 -11.27
C VAL A 160 1.17 -8.16 -9.86
N THR A 161 1.88 -7.52 -8.93
CA THR A 161 1.95 -7.88 -7.52
C THR A 161 1.76 -6.63 -6.66
N PRO A 162 1.37 -6.75 -5.38
CA PRO A 162 1.05 -5.59 -4.53
C PRO A 162 2.16 -4.57 -4.39
N HIS A 163 3.40 -5.04 -4.41
CA HIS A 163 4.62 -4.23 -4.33
C HIS A 163 5.37 -4.17 -5.67
N GLY A 164 4.71 -4.56 -6.76
CA GLY A 164 5.29 -4.59 -8.09
C GLY A 164 5.30 -3.21 -8.74
N GLU A 165 6.20 -3.02 -9.71
CA GLU A 165 6.30 -1.80 -10.48
C GLU A 165 4.99 -1.49 -11.23
N LYS A 166 4.61 -0.21 -11.25
CA LYS A 166 3.48 0.31 -11.99
C LYS A 166 3.88 0.61 -13.43
N ILE A 167 3.59 -0.31 -14.34
CA ILE A 167 3.99 -0.18 -15.75
C ILE A 167 2.85 0.44 -16.56
N LEU A 168 3.03 1.65 -17.09
CA LEU A 168 2.07 2.30 -17.99
C LEU A 168 2.02 1.56 -19.34
N ILE A 169 0.83 1.18 -19.78
CA ILE A 169 0.58 0.46 -21.03
C ILE A 169 -0.32 1.25 -21.97
N ASP A 170 -0.18 0.96 -23.27
CA ASP A 170 -0.92 1.62 -24.33
C ASP A 170 -2.44 1.37 -24.27
N PRO A 171 -3.26 2.27 -24.86
CA PRO A 171 -4.71 2.11 -24.86
C PRO A 171 -5.21 0.85 -25.58
N ARG A 172 -6.20 0.19 -24.97
CA ARG A 172 -6.87 -1.01 -25.50
C ARG A 172 -7.50 -0.83 -26.89
N ARG A 173 -7.99 0.36 -27.24
CA ARG A 173 -8.75 0.62 -28.49
C ARG A 173 -8.01 0.20 -29.77
N LYS A 174 -6.68 0.28 -29.78
CA LYS A 174 -5.85 -0.08 -30.96
C LYS A 174 -5.01 -1.34 -30.74
N ALA A 175 -5.10 -1.95 -29.56
CA ALA A 175 -4.31 -3.12 -29.22
C ALA A 175 -4.89 -4.39 -29.88
N LYS A 176 -4.00 -5.32 -30.25
CA LYS A 176 -4.40 -6.65 -30.73
C LYS A 176 -5.19 -7.36 -29.62
N LYS A 177 -6.38 -7.85 -29.94
CA LYS A 177 -7.25 -8.58 -29.03
C LYS A 177 -7.46 -10.00 -29.55
N LEU A 178 -7.23 -11.00 -28.72
CA LEU A 178 -7.29 -12.41 -29.11
C LEU A 178 -8.30 -13.21 -28.27
N PRO A 179 -8.94 -14.24 -28.85
CA PRO A 179 -9.85 -15.10 -28.11
C PRO A 179 -9.09 -16.04 -27.18
N ILE A 180 -9.67 -16.32 -26.01
CA ILE A 180 -9.15 -17.29 -25.05
C ILE A 180 -9.86 -18.63 -25.23
N ARG A 181 -9.10 -19.74 -25.16
CA ARG A 181 -9.61 -21.12 -25.24
C ARG A 181 -9.04 -21.99 -24.10
N GLY A 182 -9.85 -22.86 -23.52
CA GLY A 182 -9.38 -23.74 -22.44
C GLY A 182 -10.50 -24.33 -21.59
N LEU A 183 -10.22 -24.58 -20.32
CA LEU A 183 -11.15 -25.04 -19.30
C LEU A 183 -12.01 -23.86 -18.83
N TYR A 184 -13.02 -23.54 -19.65
CA TYR A 184 -14.02 -22.48 -19.42
C TYR A 184 -15.44 -23.03 -19.57
N PRO A 185 -16.49 -22.30 -19.17
CA PRO A 185 -17.87 -22.76 -19.31
C PRO A 185 -18.18 -23.26 -20.72
N GLY A 186 -18.80 -24.44 -20.79
CA GLY A 186 -19.11 -25.14 -22.03
C GLY A 186 -18.00 -26.05 -22.57
N ALA A 187 -16.80 -26.05 -21.99
CA ALA A 187 -15.76 -27.02 -22.34
C ALA A 187 -16.21 -28.46 -22.05
N LYS A 188 -15.90 -29.39 -22.96
CA LYS A 188 -16.00 -30.82 -22.69
C LYS A 188 -14.70 -31.31 -22.09
N VAL A 189 -14.77 -32.07 -21.00
CA VAL A 189 -13.60 -32.43 -20.18
C VAL A 189 -13.56 -33.91 -19.83
N SER A 190 -12.36 -34.39 -19.50
CA SER A 190 -12.10 -35.65 -18.81
C SER A 190 -11.28 -35.39 -17.54
N ARG A 191 -11.01 -36.44 -16.75
CA ARG A 191 -10.01 -36.37 -15.67
C ARG A 191 -8.65 -35.87 -16.20
N GLY A 192 -8.02 -35.01 -15.42
CA GLY A 192 -6.71 -34.40 -15.66
C GLY A 192 -5.57 -35.10 -14.92
N PRO A 193 -4.34 -34.59 -15.05
CA PRO A 193 -3.14 -35.22 -14.50
C PRO A 193 -3.09 -35.28 -12.96
N ASP A 194 -3.76 -34.35 -12.26
CA ASP A 194 -3.73 -34.29 -10.79
C ASP A 194 -4.98 -34.89 -10.12
N TRP A 195 -5.80 -35.60 -10.90
CA TRP A 195 -7.05 -36.22 -10.44
C TRP A 195 -6.85 -37.18 -9.26
N ASN A 196 -7.60 -36.98 -8.17
CA ASN A 196 -7.56 -37.84 -7.00
C ASN A 196 -8.96 -38.13 -6.41
N TYR A 197 -9.97 -38.28 -7.27
CA TYR A 197 -11.39 -38.39 -6.87
C TYR A 197 -12.01 -39.77 -7.15
N GLY A 198 -11.18 -40.82 -7.24
CA GLY A 198 -11.63 -42.16 -7.62
C GLY A 198 -12.38 -42.16 -8.96
N ASP A 199 -13.47 -42.92 -9.05
CA ASP A 199 -14.32 -42.98 -10.25
C ASP A 199 -15.59 -42.14 -10.11
N GLN A 200 -15.45 -40.93 -9.54
CA GLN A 200 -16.57 -39.99 -9.47
C GLN A 200 -17.11 -39.62 -10.87
N ASP A 201 -16.22 -39.53 -11.85
CA ASP A 201 -16.49 -39.40 -13.28
C ASP A 201 -16.98 -40.70 -13.95
N SER A 202 -17.14 -41.80 -13.20
CA SER A 202 -17.45 -43.14 -13.70
C SER A 202 -16.34 -43.81 -14.53
N GLY A 203 -15.08 -43.45 -14.30
CA GLY A 203 -13.93 -44.11 -14.93
C GLY A 203 -13.33 -43.30 -16.08
N GLU A 204 -12.14 -43.70 -16.53
CA GLU A 204 -11.21 -42.96 -17.40
C GLU A 204 -11.75 -42.54 -18.79
N LYS A 205 -12.97 -42.93 -19.18
CA LYS A 205 -13.52 -42.74 -20.55
C LYS A 205 -14.85 -41.99 -20.61
N LYS A 206 -15.29 -41.36 -19.53
CA LYS A 206 -16.55 -40.61 -19.48
C LYS A 206 -16.26 -39.11 -19.49
N ASN A 207 -17.06 -38.37 -20.24
CA ASN A 207 -16.87 -36.93 -20.40
C ASN A 207 -17.70 -36.17 -19.37
N GLY A 208 -17.27 -34.95 -19.10
CA GLY A 208 -18.05 -33.96 -18.38
C GLY A 208 -18.11 -32.65 -19.13
N LYS A 209 -18.91 -31.72 -18.61
CA LYS A 209 -19.02 -30.37 -19.11
C LYS A 209 -18.79 -29.38 -17.98
N ILE A 210 -17.87 -28.43 -18.19
CA ILE A 210 -17.72 -27.31 -17.26
C ILE A 210 -18.97 -26.43 -17.38
N ILE A 211 -19.64 -26.22 -16.24
CA ILE A 211 -20.79 -25.33 -16.14
C ILE A 211 -20.30 -23.92 -15.76
N GLU A 212 -19.40 -23.83 -14.79
CA GLU A 212 -18.95 -22.56 -14.23
C GLU A 212 -17.49 -22.66 -13.73
N ILE A 213 -16.80 -21.52 -13.73
CA ILE A 213 -15.52 -21.34 -13.03
C ILE A 213 -15.81 -20.70 -11.68
N GLN A 214 -15.35 -21.34 -10.63
CA GLN A 214 -15.60 -20.96 -9.25
C GLN A 214 -14.29 -20.81 -8.48
N ASP A 215 -14.41 -20.37 -7.25
CA ASP A 215 -13.30 -20.21 -6.33
C ASP A 215 -13.12 -21.52 -5.55
N TRP A 216 -11.92 -22.11 -5.56
CA TRP A 216 -11.63 -23.24 -4.67
C TRP A 216 -11.65 -22.80 -3.20
N SER A 217 -11.19 -21.58 -2.95
CA SER A 217 -11.28 -20.90 -1.67
C SER A 217 -11.40 -19.39 -1.89
N LYS A 218 -11.96 -18.67 -0.91
CA LYS A 218 -12.12 -17.20 -1.01
C LYS A 218 -10.81 -16.46 -1.27
N THR A 219 -9.68 -17.02 -0.82
CA THR A 219 -8.35 -16.45 -0.99
C THR A 219 -7.68 -16.86 -2.29
N HIS A 220 -8.28 -17.77 -3.08
CA HIS A 220 -7.74 -18.23 -4.37
C HIS A 220 -8.88 -18.23 -5.40
N PRO A 221 -9.34 -17.08 -5.87
CA PRO A 221 -10.48 -17.04 -6.76
C PRO A 221 -10.14 -17.56 -8.16
N ARG A 222 -11.17 -18.05 -8.86
CA ARG A 222 -11.11 -18.64 -10.21
C ARG A 222 -10.13 -19.80 -10.33
N SER A 223 -9.98 -20.54 -9.24
CA SER A 223 -9.04 -21.65 -9.12
C SER A 223 -9.71 -23.03 -9.15
N ALA A 224 -11.00 -23.08 -9.51
CA ALA A 224 -11.78 -24.30 -9.59
C ALA A 224 -12.80 -24.27 -10.74
N ALA A 225 -13.22 -25.45 -11.19
CA ALA A 225 -14.26 -25.61 -12.20
C ALA A 225 -15.34 -26.56 -11.70
N TYR A 226 -16.59 -26.12 -11.77
CA TYR A 226 -17.75 -26.94 -11.45
C TYR A 226 -18.19 -27.71 -12.71
N VAL A 227 -18.20 -29.03 -12.61
CA VAL A 227 -18.42 -29.95 -13.72
C VAL A 227 -19.64 -30.81 -13.47
N VAL A 228 -20.48 -30.93 -14.50
CA VAL A 228 -21.53 -31.96 -14.58
C VAL A 228 -21.05 -33.03 -15.54
N TRP A 229 -20.95 -34.25 -15.05
CA TRP A 229 -20.52 -35.43 -15.80
C TRP A 229 -21.69 -36.05 -16.57
N ASP A 230 -21.42 -36.82 -17.62
CA ASP A 230 -22.42 -37.49 -18.44
C ASP A 230 -23.32 -38.49 -17.66
N ASN A 231 -22.99 -38.79 -16.41
CA ASN A 231 -23.73 -39.66 -15.49
C ASN A 231 -24.60 -38.88 -14.48
N ASP A 232 -24.81 -37.58 -14.73
CA ASP A 232 -25.52 -36.62 -13.87
C ASP A 232 -24.89 -36.39 -12.49
N ARG A 233 -23.66 -36.89 -12.25
CA ARG A 233 -22.89 -36.49 -11.07
C ARG A 233 -22.25 -35.14 -11.32
N GLU A 234 -22.12 -34.39 -10.25
CA GLU A 234 -21.53 -33.06 -10.25
C GLU A 234 -20.49 -32.94 -9.14
N ASN A 235 -19.46 -32.14 -9.39
CA ASN A 235 -18.51 -31.75 -8.35
C ASN A 235 -17.70 -30.52 -8.76
N LEU A 236 -16.97 -29.99 -7.79
CA LEU A 236 -15.97 -28.96 -7.96
C LEU A 236 -14.57 -29.56 -8.03
N TYR A 237 -13.78 -29.16 -9.02
CA TYR A 237 -12.43 -29.68 -9.30
C TYR A 237 -11.40 -28.55 -9.36
N ARG A 238 -10.14 -28.82 -8.97
CA ARG A 238 -9.08 -27.80 -8.95
C ARG A 238 -8.65 -27.45 -10.37
N LEU A 239 -8.46 -26.15 -10.58
CA LEU A 239 -7.98 -25.52 -11.80
C LEU A 239 -7.03 -24.38 -11.42
N GLY A 240 -5.80 -24.73 -11.05
CA GLY A 240 -4.77 -23.78 -10.62
C GLY A 240 -4.61 -23.66 -9.11
N PHE A 241 -5.55 -24.13 -8.28
CA PHE A 241 -5.34 -24.14 -6.84
C PHE A 241 -4.10 -25.00 -6.48
N ASN A 242 -3.09 -24.38 -5.86
CA ASN A 242 -1.77 -24.99 -5.61
C ASN A 242 -1.09 -25.58 -6.86
N GLY A 243 -1.31 -24.99 -8.04
CA GLY A 243 -0.76 -25.49 -9.30
C GLY A 243 -1.42 -26.78 -9.82
N MET A 244 -2.49 -27.26 -9.18
CA MET A 244 -3.13 -28.52 -9.51
C MET A 244 -4.16 -28.34 -10.62
N VAL A 245 -4.21 -29.31 -11.54
CA VAL A 245 -5.19 -29.35 -12.64
C VAL A 245 -5.85 -30.72 -12.70
N ASP A 246 -7.06 -30.79 -12.16
CA ASP A 246 -7.82 -32.03 -12.04
C ASP A 246 -8.58 -32.39 -13.32
N LEU A 247 -8.63 -31.50 -14.30
CA LEU A 247 -9.40 -31.65 -15.53
C LEU A 247 -8.53 -31.51 -16.77
N ARG A 248 -8.95 -32.14 -17.88
CA ARG A 248 -8.35 -31.92 -19.20
C ARG A 248 -9.43 -31.65 -20.21
N ALA A 249 -9.25 -30.65 -21.06
CA ALA A 249 -10.19 -30.36 -22.11
C ALA A 249 -10.07 -31.40 -23.24
N ILE A 250 -11.21 -31.93 -23.65
CA ILE A 250 -11.40 -32.68 -24.90
C ILE A 250 -11.82 -31.71 -26.00
N THR A 251 -12.73 -30.79 -25.65
CA THR A 251 -13.15 -29.69 -26.52
C THR A 251 -13.06 -28.40 -25.72
N PRO A 252 -12.11 -27.50 -26.05
CA PRO A 252 -11.90 -26.26 -25.31
C PRO A 252 -13.13 -25.34 -25.35
N GLY A 253 -13.49 -24.80 -24.18
CA GLY A 253 -14.48 -23.75 -24.02
C GLY A 253 -13.95 -22.39 -24.47
N LYS A 254 -14.85 -21.41 -24.58
CA LYS A 254 -14.50 -20.01 -24.89
C LYS A 254 -14.34 -19.23 -23.60
N GLY A 255 -13.16 -18.68 -23.34
CA GLY A 255 -12.85 -17.91 -22.12
C GLY A 255 -13.00 -16.40 -22.25
N GLY A 256 -13.60 -15.92 -23.34
CA GLY A 256 -13.62 -14.49 -23.68
C GLY A 256 -12.42 -14.11 -24.53
N TYR A 257 -11.81 -12.97 -24.20
CA TYR A 257 -10.73 -12.36 -24.98
C TYR A 257 -9.68 -11.76 -24.05
N TYR A 258 -8.49 -11.48 -24.58
CA TYR A 258 -7.41 -10.78 -23.87
C TYR A 258 -6.57 -9.92 -24.82
N TYR A 259 -5.70 -9.09 -24.22
CA TYR A 259 -4.76 -8.22 -24.90
C TYR A 259 -3.34 -8.76 -24.70
N PRO A 260 -2.77 -9.55 -25.63
CA PRO A 260 -1.51 -10.26 -25.39
C PRO A 260 -0.35 -9.32 -25.05
N GLU A 261 -0.19 -8.22 -25.78
CA GLU A 261 0.89 -7.26 -25.52
C GLU A 261 0.74 -6.50 -24.21
N HIS A 262 -0.45 -6.51 -23.60
CA HIS A 262 -0.67 -5.89 -22.30
C HIS A 262 -0.38 -6.85 -21.15
N THR A 263 -0.40 -8.16 -21.40
CA THR A 263 -0.10 -9.19 -20.38
C THR A 263 1.41 -9.26 -20.11
N PRO A 264 1.83 -9.39 -18.82
CA PRO A 264 3.24 -9.48 -18.47
C PRO A 264 3.85 -10.79 -18.94
N LEU A 265 5.15 -10.77 -19.21
CA LEU A 265 5.90 -11.98 -19.48
C LEU A 265 6.07 -12.77 -18.18
N LEU A 266 5.84 -14.08 -18.23
CA LEU A 266 6.06 -14.92 -17.05
C LEU A 266 7.57 -14.98 -16.77
N GLY A 267 7.95 -14.59 -15.56
CA GLY A 267 9.34 -14.54 -15.11
C GLY A 267 9.92 -13.13 -15.10
N GLU A 268 9.53 -12.24 -16.03
CA GLU A 268 10.04 -10.86 -16.08
C GLU A 268 9.80 -10.11 -14.75
N THR A 269 8.57 -10.14 -14.23
CA THR A 269 8.22 -9.51 -12.95
C THR A 269 8.84 -10.15 -11.71
N TYR A 270 9.30 -11.39 -11.81
CA TYR A 270 9.89 -12.14 -10.69
C TYR A 270 11.42 -12.08 -10.72
N TYR A 271 12.03 -11.92 -11.90
CA TYR A 271 13.48 -11.79 -12.11
C TYR A 271 13.98 -10.35 -12.20
N SER A 272 13.10 -9.35 -12.30
CA SER A 272 13.44 -8.01 -11.79
C SER A 272 13.98 -8.12 -10.36
N ARG A 273 13.55 -9.13 -9.60
CA ARG A 273 14.12 -9.49 -8.31
C ARG A 273 15.40 -10.32 -8.37
N GLU A 274 15.65 -11.21 -9.34
CA GLU A 274 16.93 -11.97 -9.41
C GLU A 274 18.13 -11.19 -9.94
N HIS A 275 17.92 -10.22 -10.84
CA HIS A 275 18.95 -9.20 -11.08
C HIS A 275 19.09 -8.21 -9.91
N LEU A 276 18.21 -8.31 -8.91
CA LEU A 276 18.30 -7.67 -7.60
C LEU A 276 18.49 -8.68 -6.43
N SER A 277 18.83 -9.96 -6.67
CA SER A 277 18.87 -10.95 -5.57
C SER A 277 19.92 -12.04 -5.69
N SER A 278 20.64 -12.16 -6.82
CA SER A 278 21.91 -12.90 -6.85
C SER A 278 23.15 -12.00 -6.79
N GLY A 279 22.98 -10.68 -6.95
CA GLY A 279 23.98 -9.66 -6.62
C GLY A 279 23.83 -9.10 -5.20
N LEU A 280 22.61 -9.03 -4.66
CA LEU A 280 22.35 -8.29 -3.41
C LEU A 280 22.61 -9.05 -2.11
N THR A 281 22.78 -10.38 -2.07
CA THR A 281 23.17 -11.00 -0.78
C THR A 281 24.66 -10.85 -0.48
N ASN A 282 25.50 -10.69 -1.50
CA ASN A 282 26.92 -10.33 -1.31
C ASN A 282 27.18 -8.82 -1.42
N GLU A 283 26.26 -8.04 -2.00
CA GLU A 283 26.37 -6.58 -2.05
C GLU A 283 25.51 -5.82 -1.02
N ILE A 284 24.51 -6.38 -0.32
CA ILE A 284 23.87 -5.69 0.82
C ILE A 284 24.88 -5.52 1.96
N SER A 285 25.80 -6.48 2.13
CA SER A 285 26.99 -6.34 2.95
C SER A 285 27.96 -5.24 2.47
N GLN A 286 27.74 -4.67 1.27
CA GLN A 286 28.52 -3.58 0.67
C GLN A 286 27.69 -2.32 0.33
N GLN A 287 26.37 -2.32 0.56
CA GLN A 287 25.49 -1.24 0.07
C GLN A 287 25.61 0.02 0.91
N PHE A 288 25.95 -0.12 2.19
CA PHE A 288 26.18 1.00 3.09
C PHE A 288 27.47 0.80 3.88
N GLN A 289 28.36 1.77 3.81
CA GLN A 289 29.57 1.82 4.62
C GLN A 289 29.33 2.73 5.82
N VAL A 290 30.05 2.46 6.91
CA VAL A 290 30.07 3.37 8.06
C VAL A 290 30.48 4.76 7.59
N GLY A 291 29.63 5.75 7.83
CA GLY A 291 29.80 7.13 7.38
C GLY A 291 28.92 7.54 6.20
N ASP A 292 28.21 6.61 5.55
CA ASP A 292 27.27 6.95 4.48
C ASP A 292 26.07 7.74 5.01
N TYR A 293 25.60 8.70 4.22
CA TYR A 293 24.39 9.45 4.51
C TYR A 293 23.19 8.77 3.86
N VAL A 294 22.07 8.64 4.57
CA VAL A 294 20.90 7.88 4.12
C VAL A 294 19.58 8.56 4.47
N ASN A 295 18.58 8.41 3.59
CA ASN A 295 17.20 8.86 3.76
C ASN A 295 16.23 7.67 3.68
N ILE A 296 15.02 7.87 4.21
CA ILE A 296 13.87 7.00 3.94
C ILE A 296 12.87 7.76 3.08
N ASP A 297 12.75 7.34 1.83
CA ASP A 297 11.89 7.95 0.80
C ASP A 297 10.67 7.05 0.49
N LEU A 298 10.06 6.49 1.53
CA LEU A 298 8.91 5.58 1.46
C LEU A 298 7.81 6.03 2.41
N GLU A 299 6.55 5.74 2.08
CA GLU A 299 5.41 6.07 2.93
C GLU A 299 5.44 5.30 4.26
N LEU A 300 4.97 5.93 5.34
CA LEU A 300 5.00 5.38 6.71
C LEU A 300 4.51 3.92 6.79
N GLU A 301 3.41 3.59 6.13
CA GLU A 301 2.82 2.24 6.16
C GLU A 301 3.76 1.19 5.53
N ILE A 302 4.50 1.57 4.47
CA ILE A 302 5.52 0.73 3.85
C ILE A 302 6.70 0.55 4.81
N VAL A 303 7.13 1.65 5.45
CA VAL A 303 8.24 1.65 6.40
C VAL A 303 7.94 0.75 7.60
N GLN A 304 6.75 0.86 8.17
CA GLN A 304 6.26 0.02 9.28
C GLN A 304 6.20 -1.46 8.88
N SER A 305 5.72 -1.75 7.67
CA SER A 305 5.62 -3.12 7.17
C SER A 305 6.99 -3.76 6.93
N LEU A 306 7.94 -3.02 6.34
CA LEU A 306 9.29 -3.51 6.05
C LEU A 306 10.19 -3.55 7.29
N GLN A 307 9.89 -2.76 8.31
CA GLN A 307 10.55 -2.84 9.62
C GLN A 307 10.21 -4.11 10.41
N HIS A 308 9.18 -4.85 10.00
CA HIS A 308 8.79 -6.07 10.70
C HIS A 308 9.88 -7.14 10.55
N GLY A 309 10.47 -7.54 11.68
CA GLY A 309 11.61 -8.47 11.70
C GLY A 309 12.99 -7.81 11.65
N HIS A 310 13.07 -6.48 11.59
CA HIS A 310 14.32 -5.72 11.39
C HIS A 310 14.52 -4.62 12.45
N GLY A 311 14.24 -4.91 13.73
CA GLY A 311 14.26 -3.92 14.83
C GLY A 311 12.89 -3.29 15.16
N GLY A 312 11.89 -3.48 14.30
CA GLY A 312 10.50 -3.04 14.53
C GLY A 312 10.29 -1.54 14.31
N TRP A 313 9.07 -1.06 14.55
CA TRP A 313 8.71 0.35 14.46
C TRP A 313 8.20 0.87 15.80
N THR A 314 8.64 2.07 16.20
CA THR A 314 8.11 2.82 17.34
C THR A 314 7.84 4.26 16.93
N ASP A 315 6.94 4.97 17.61
CA ASP A 315 6.60 6.36 17.25
C ASP A 315 7.82 7.29 17.35
N ASN A 316 8.83 6.97 18.15
CA ASN A 316 10.06 7.78 18.19
C ASN A 316 10.89 7.68 16.89
N MET A 317 10.63 6.70 16.02
CA MET A 317 11.30 6.50 14.73
C MET A 317 10.73 7.39 13.62
N PHE A 318 9.68 8.15 13.90
CA PHE A 318 9.12 9.12 12.97
C PHE A 318 10.14 10.14 12.44
N GLU A 319 11.20 10.42 13.22
CA GLU A 319 12.31 11.26 12.78
C GLU A 319 13.06 10.68 11.57
N CYS A 320 13.01 9.37 11.35
CA CYS A 320 13.67 8.70 10.26
C CYS A 320 13.05 9.04 8.89
N LEU A 321 11.79 9.48 8.88
CA LEU A 321 11.06 9.84 7.66
C LEU A 321 11.39 11.28 7.26
N GLY A 322 12.08 11.45 6.13
CA GLY A 322 12.46 12.76 5.60
C GLY A 322 13.63 13.45 6.34
N THR A 323 14.32 12.78 7.27
CA THR A 323 15.60 13.26 7.83
C THR A 323 16.73 12.42 7.30
N THR A 324 17.84 13.07 6.94
CA THR A 324 19.07 12.36 6.60
C THR A 324 19.80 11.88 7.85
N GLY A 325 19.99 10.57 7.93
CA GLY A 325 20.80 9.91 8.96
C GLY A 325 22.18 9.53 8.43
N VAL A 326 23.06 9.08 9.33
CA VAL A 326 24.41 8.59 9.02
C VAL A 326 24.53 7.14 9.46
N VAL A 327 24.99 6.28 8.55
CA VAL A 327 25.22 4.87 8.84
C VAL A 327 26.38 4.72 9.81
N GLN A 328 26.12 4.08 10.94
CA GLN A 328 27.08 3.95 12.03
C GLN A 328 27.67 2.54 12.13
N SER A 329 26.84 1.53 11.96
CA SER A 329 27.26 0.12 12.01
C SER A 329 26.23 -0.75 11.31
N LEU A 330 26.62 -1.98 11.01
CA LEU A 330 25.72 -3.05 10.58
C LEU A 330 25.64 -4.05 11.74
N ASP A 331 24.46 -4.61 12.01
CA ASP A 331 24.30 -5.64 13.04
C ASP A 331 24.49 -7.07 12.50
N GLU A 332 24.28 -8.07 13.35
CA GLU A 332 24.50 -9.50 13.04
C GLU A 332 23.49 -10.05 12.02
N ASP A 333 22.32 -9.41 11.90
CA ASP A 333 21.26 -9.77 10.95
C ASP A 333 21.34 -8.97 9.64
N HIS A 334 22.42 -8.19 9.47
CA HIS A 334 22.70 -7.29 8.34
C HIS A 334 21.77 -6.06 8.25
N ASP A 335 21.13 -5.67 9.34
CA ASP A 335 20.40 -4.41 9.40
C ASP A 335 21.33 -3.22 9.63
N VAL A 336 20.89 -2.04 9.17
CA VAL A 336 21.69 -0.83 9.20
C VAL A 336 21.35 -0.02 10.43
N VAL A 337 22.32 0.21 11.29
CA VAL A 337 22.19 1.12 12.43
C VAL A 337 22.51 2.53 11.94
N VAL A 338 21.50 3.39 11.91
CA VAL A 338 21.61 4.77 11.44
C VAL A 338 21.49 5.73 12.62
N VAL A 339 22.43 6.68 12.72
CA VAL A 339 22.37 7.78 13.69
C VAL A 339 21.83 9.05 13.06
N TYR A 340 20.84 9.66 13.70
CA TYR A 340 20.18 10.87 13.22
C TYR A 340 20.72 12.12 13.92
N PRO A 341 20.45 13.35 13.41
CA PRO A 341 20.92 14.60 14.03
C PRO A 341 20.51 14.79 15.50
N SER A 342 19.42 14.16 15.93
CA SER A 342 18.98 14.08 17.33
C SER A 342 19.92 13.28 18.24
N GLY A 343 20.85 12.53 17.66
CA GLY A 343 21.72 11.56 18.30
C GLY A 343 21.08 10.18 18.49
N ASN A 344 19.79 10.01 18.16
CA ASN A 344 19.11 8.72 18.21
C ASN A 344 19.67 7.74 17.19
N ARG A 345 19.61 6.46 17.53
CA ARG A 345 20.12 5.36 16.75
C ARG A 345 18.98 4.39 16.50
N TRP A 346 18.77 4.07 15.24
CA TRP A 346 17.70 3.18 14.83
C TRP A 346 18.29 2.08 13.96
N THR A 347 17.96 0.84 14.31
CA THR A 347 18.18 -0.31 13.44
C THR A 347 17.09 -0.28 12.37
N LEU A 348 17.51 -0.19 11.12
CA LEU A 348 16.63 -0.04 9.98
C LEU A 348 16.93 -1.13 8.97
N ASN A 349 15.87 -1.72 8.45
CA ASN A 349 15.93 -2.61 7.30
C ASN A 349 16.65 -1.88 6.16
N PRO A 350 17.75 -2.43 5.60
CA PRO A 350 18.53 -1.80 4.55
C PRO A 350 17.69 -1.37 3.33
N THR A 351 16.58 -2.08 3.07
CA THR A 351 15.65 -1.77 1.95
C THR A 351 14.87 -0.47 2.13
N LEU A 352 14.83 0.08 3.34
CA LEU A 352 14.24 1.39 3.63
C LEU A 352 15.15 2.55 3.26
N LEU A 353 16.46 2.29 3.17
CA LEU A 353 17.48 3.32 3.10
C LEU A 353 17.89 3.61 1.66
N THR A 354 17.96 4.90 1.34
CA THR A 354 18.51 5.41 0.09
C THR A 354 19.73 6.27 0.40
N ARG A 355 20.88 6.00 -0.23
CA ARG A 355 22.11 6.79 -0.01
C ARG A 355 21.93 8.21 -0.57
N VAL A 356 22.39 9.20 0.19
CA VAL A 356 22.36 10.62 -0.17
C VAL A 356 23.79 11.11 -0.42
N GLU A 357 24.04 11.69 -1.58
CA GLU A 357 25.30 12.41 -1.84
C GLU A 357 25.19 13.85 -1.32
N LEU A 358 25.94 14.15 -0.26
CA LEU A 358 26.00 15.49 0.32
C LEU A 358 27.28 16.21 -0.08
N THR A 359 27.19 17.52 -0.30
CA THR A 359 28.37 18.38 -0.50
C THR A 359 29.23 18.47 0.77
N PRO A 360 30.54 18.74 0.69
CA PRO A 360 31.42 18.87 1.86
C PRO A 360 30.93 19.88 2.91
N GLU A 361 30.26 20.95 2.47
CA GLU A 361 29.65 21.97 3.33
C GLU A 361 28.46 21.42 4.13
N GLN A 362 27.59 20.62 3.49
CA GLN A 362 26.46 19.94 4.13
C GLN A 362 26.92 18.84 5.10
N GLN A 363 27.93 18.06 4.73
CA GLN A 363 28.54 17.05 5.61
C GLN A 363 29.12 17.69 6.87
N THR A 364 29.84 18.81 6.72
CA THR A 364 30.42 19.55 7.85
C THR A 364 29.34 20.15 8.76
N ALA A 365 28.21 20.60 8.21
CA ALA A 365 27.08 21.10 8.99
C ALA A 365 26.40 19.98 9.82
N MET A 366 26.18 18.81 9.22
CA MET A 366 25.60 17.64 9.90
C MET A 366 26.51 17.09 11.01
N GLN A 367 27.82 17.00 10.78
CA GLN A 367 28.77 16.57 11.80
C GLN A 367 28.80 17.53 13.00
N ARG A 368 28.70 18.86 12.78
CA ARG A 368 28.59 19.83 13.88
C ARG A 368 27.31 19.65 14.69
N GLN A 369 26.18 19.36 14.05
CA GLN A 369 24.91 19.10 14.74
C GLN A 369 24.96 17.79 15.56
N GLN A 370 25.49 16.70 14.99
CA GLN A 370 25.66 15.43 15.70
C GLN A 370 26.66 15.53 16.86
N THR A 371 27.75 16.30 16.71
CA THR A 371 28.73 16.51 17.78
C THR A 371 28.10 17.33 18.93
N ALA A 372 27.29 18.35 18.61
CA ALA A 372 26.55 19.12 19.61
C ALA A 372 25.49 18.25 20.34
N ALA A 373 24.76 17.39 19.63
CA ALA A 373 23.78 16.47 20.22
C ALA A 373 24.43 15.37 21.09
N ASN A 374 25.57 14.83 20.67
CA ASN A 374 26.33 13.84 21.44
C ASN A 374 26.99 14.44 22.69
N ILE A 375 27.52 15.68 22.61
CA ILE A 375 28.01 16.43 23.77
C ILE A 375 26.86 16.67 24.75
N ALA A 376 25.70 17.12 24.27
CA ALA A 376 24.50 17.30 25.09
C ALA A 376 24.07 16.00 25.80
N ARG A 377 24.16 14.83 25.14
CA ARG A 377 23.86 13.51 25.73
C ARG A 377 24.89 13.03 26.75
N THR A 378 26.17 13.31 26.53
CA THR A 378 27.24 12.89 27.46
C THR A 378 27.21 13.76 28.72
N THR A 379 26.84 15.04 28.58
CA THR A 379 26.53 15.92 29.72
C THR A 379 25.17 15.62 30.38
N ALA A 380 24.24 14.98 29.66
CA ALA A 380 22.93 14.59 30.18
C ALA A 380 22.94 13.25 30.96
N SER A 381 24.07 12.53 31.01
CA SER A 381 24.23 11.33 31.86
C SER A 381 24.18 11.63 33.38
N LEU A 382 23.97 12.89 33.78
CA LEU A 382 23.72 13.29 35.17
C LEU A 382 22.40 14.04 35.39
N VAL A 383 21.47 14.04 34.42
CA VAL A 383 20.16 14.72 34.61
C VAL A 383 19.03 13.91 33.97
N PRO A 384 17.95 13.58 34.69
CA PRO A 384 16.89 12.72 34.16
C PRO A 384 16.14 13.41 33.01
N ASN A 385 15.73 12.60 32.02
CA ASN A 385 14.74 12.88 30.97
C ASN A 385 13.90 14.13 31.25
N GLN A 386 14.14 15.24 30.53
CA GLN A 386 13.30 16.42 30.68
C GLN A 386 11.98 16.20 29.95
N ALA A 387 11.03 15.57 30.64
CA ALA A 387 9.63 15.68 30.32
C ALA A 387 9.26 17.17 30.16
N LEU A 388 8.54 17.50 29.08
CA LEU A 388 7.98 18.83 28.87
C LEU A 388 7.16 19.24 30.08
N LYS A 389 7.22 20.52 30.46
CA LYS A 389 6.42 21.10 31.54
C LYS A 389 5.58 22.25 31.01
N VAL A 390 4.47 22.50 31.68
CA VAL A 390 3.68 23.71 31.44
C VAL A 390 4.57 24.94 31.61
N ASN A 391 4.46 25.88 30.67
CA ASN A 391 5.29 27.08 30.47
C ASN A 391 6.66 26.89 29.80
N ASP A 392 7.06 25.67 29.42
CA ASP A 392 8.24 25.50 28.58
C ASP A 392 8.06 26.22 27.23
N MET A 393 9.13 26.85 26.74
CA MET A 393 9.16 27.38 25.38
C MET A 393 9.53 26.25 24.43
N VAL A 394 8.76 26.08 23.36
CA VAL A 394 8.93 25.00 22.38
C VAL A 394 8.86 25.57 20.97
N GLN A 395 9.72 25.08 20.09
CA GLN A 395 9.64 25.36 18.65
C GLN A 395 8.80 24.29 17.97
N ILE A 396 7.83 24.73 17.16
CA ILE A 396 6.96 23.84 16.39
C ILE A 396 7.69 23.41 15.12
N CYS A 397 7.51 22.15 14.72
CA CYS A 397 8.08 21.62 13.47
C CYS A 397 7.79 22.58 12.31
N SER A 398 8.80 22.89 11.50
CA SER A 398 8.67 23.78 10.34
C SER A 398 8.31 23.04 9.05
N ASP A 399 8.38 21.72 9.06
CA ASP A 399 8.08 20.86 7.92
C ASP A 399 6.59 20.52 7.92
N LEU A 400 5.88 21.02 6.90
CA LEU A 400 4.43 20.88 6.75
C LEU A 400 4.01 19.41 6.58
N GLU A 401 4.75 18.63 5.81
CA GLU A 401 4.39 17.22 5.55
C GLU A 401 4.69 16.37 6.78
N ARG A 402 5.81 16.65 7.46
CA ARG A 402 6.17 15.97 8.70
C ARG A 402 5.17 16.23 9.85
N ILE A 403 4.74 17.49 10.04
CA ILE A 403 3.79 17.79 11.11
C ILE A 403 2.40 17.20 10.82
N LYS A 404 1.99 17.14 9.55
CA LYS A 404 0.73 16.49 9.13
C LYS A 404 0.73 15.01 9.49
N ILE A 405 1.88 14.35 9.35
CA ILE A 405 2.05 12.95 9.74
C ILE A 405 1.95 12.80 11.26
N PHE A 406 2.66 13.65 12.03
CA PHE A 406 2.66 13.56 13.51
C PHE A 406 1.31 13.87 14.15
N GLN A 407 0.48 14.69 13.50
CA GLN A 407 -0.83 15.06 13.99
C GLN A 407 -1.92 14.00 13.78
N ARG A 408 -1.69 12.98 12.94
CA ARG A 408 -2.65 11.88 12.75
C ARG A 408 -2.83 11.12 14.07
N GLY A 409 -4.06 11.02 14.55
CA GLY A 409 -4.37 10.40 15.85
C GLY A 409 -4.11 11.28 17.08
N HIS A 410 -3.58 12.50 16.89
CA HIS A 410 -3.20 13.45 17.96
C HIS A 410 -3.84 14.83 17.73
N GLY A 411 -5.17 14.85 17.62
CA GLY A 411 -5.97 16.07 17.38
C GLY A 411 -6.12 16.48 15.90
N GLU A 412 -5.55 15.70 14.98
CA GLU A 412 -5.54 15.91 13.52
C GLU A 412 -4.90 17.23 13.07
N TRP A 413 -4.51 17.31 11.80
CA TRP A 413 -3.96 18.54 11.23
C TRP A 413 -5.08 19.44 10.70
N ALA A 414 -5.00 20.74 11.03
CA ALA A 414 -5.85 21.77 10.45
C ALA A 414 -5.01 22.78 9.66
N GLU A 415 -5.47 23.21 8.48
CA GLU A 415 -4.77 24.20 7.64
C GLU A 415 -4.58 25.55 8.36
N ALA A 416 -5.40 25.86 9.37
CA ALA A 416 -5.22 27.02 10.24
C ALA A 416 -3.96 26.95 11.13
N MET A 417 -3.30 25.79 11.21
CA MET A 417 -2.05 25.57 11.95
C MET A 417 -0.81 25.91 11.11
N VAL A 418 -0.93 26.08 9.78
CA VAL A 418 0.18 26.46 8.88
C VAL A 418 0.96 27.68 9.40
N PRO A 419 0.33 28.75 9.91
CA PRO A 419 1.06 29.91 10.43
C PRO A 419 1.88 29.63 11.70
N ALA A 420 1.70 28.48 12.34
CA ALA A 420 2.45 28.07 13.54
C ALA A 420 3.75 27.32 13.23
N LEU A 421 3.91 26.81 11.99
CA LEU A 421 5.08 26.07 11.55
C LEU A 421 6.38 26.85 11.81
N GLY A 422 7.35 26.20 12.43
CA GLY A 422 8.68 26.76 12.71
C GLY A 422 8.72 27.85 13.79
N LYS A 423 7.56 28.31 14.29
CA LYS A 423 7.49 29.37 15.30
C LYS A 423 7.71 28.81 16.69
N ILE A 424 8.18 29.69 17.58
CA ILE A 424 8.31 29.39 18.99
C ILE A 424 6.99 29.71 19.68
N GLY A 425 6.46 28.73 20.40
CA GLY A 425 5.28 28.84 21.24
C GLY A 425 5.56 28.47 22.69
N ARG A 426 4.59 28.70 23.56
CA ARG A 426 4.66 28.34 24.99
C ARG A 426 3.73 27.18 25.28
N VAL A 427 4.20 26.16 25.98
CA VAL A 427 3.37 25.04 26.43
C VAL A 427 2.34 25.54 27.43
N ALA A 428 1.07 25.45 27.07
CA ALA A 428 -0.07 25.86 27.89
C ALA A 428 -0.63 24.69 28.71
N HIS A 429 -0.61 23.46 28.18
CA HIS A 429 -1.16 22.28 28.85
C HIS A 429 -0.52 20.98 28.33
N LEU A 430 -0.49 19.93 29.17
CA LEU A 430 -0.04 18.58 28.81
C LEU A 430 -1.19 17.59 29.10
N TYR A 431 -1.56 16.80 28.11
CA TYR A 431 -2.65 15.84 28.20
C TYR A 431 -2.16 14.45 28.69
N ALA A 432 -3.09 13.63 29.19
CA ALA A 432 -2.77 12.33 29.79
C ALA A 432 -2.29 11.27 28.77
N ASP A 433 -2.63 11.48 27.50
CA ASP A 433 -2.19 10.70 26.33
C ASP A 433 -0.80 11.15 25.80
N GLY A 434 -0.24 12.23 26.35
CA GLY A 434 1.08 12.76 25.98
C GLY A 434 1.03 14.00 25.08
N ASP A 435 -0.15 14.43 24.61
CA ASP A 435 -0.29 15.59 23.74
C ASP A 435 0.01 16.91 24.44
N VAL A 436 0.49 17.89 23.66
CA VAL A 436 1.00 19.16 24.17
C VAL A 436 0.21 20.31 23.56
N LYS A 437 -0.50 21.07 24.39
CA LYS A 437 -1.15 22.31 23.96
C LYS A 437 -0.15 23.45 23.98
N VAL A 438 0.06 24.12 22.84
CA VAL A 438 1.03 25.21 22.67
C VAL A 438 0.33 26.48 22.20
N GLN A 439 0.64 27.59 22.86
CA GLN A 439 0.21 28.93 22.46
C GLN A 439 1.27 29.57 21.55
N VAL A 440 0.89 29.93 20.32
CA VAL A 440 1.81 30.40 19.27
C VAL A 440 1.09 31.34 18.32
N GLY A 441 1.71 32.48 17.98
CA GLY A 441 1.19 33.40 16.96
C GLY A 441 -0.23 33.91 17.21
N GLY A 442 -0.66 34.02 18.48
CA GLY A 442 -2.02 34.44 18.87
C GLY A 442 -3.06 33.31 18.92
N GLY A 443 -2.73 32.12 18.39
CA GLY A 443 -3.56 30.91 18.46
C GLY A 443 -3.09 29.92 19.53
N CYS A 444 -3.90 28.88 19.77
CA CYS A 444 -3.55 27.82 20.70
C CYS A 444 -3.95 26.46 20.10
N TRP A 445 -2.97 25.59 19.94
CA TRP A 445 -3.11 24.35 19.18
C TRP A 445 -2.60 23.16 20.00
N ILE A 446 -3.16 21.99 19.77
CA ILE A 446 -2.69 20.74 20.36
C ILE A 446 -1.73 20.11 19.37
N PHE A 447 -0.56 19.71 19.86
CA PHE A 447 0.47 19.06 19.07
C PHE A 447 0.86 17.73 19.68
N ASN A 448 1.15 16.76 18.82
CA ASN A 448 1.93 15.59 19.20
C ASN A 448 3.26 16.06 19.84
N PRO A 449 3.73 15.47 20.95
CA PRO A 449 4.98 15.85 21.60
C PRO A 449 6.21 15.77 20.67
N LEU A 450 6.18 14.94 19.64
CA LEU A 450 7.23 14.82 18.62
C LEU A 450 7.20 15.97 17.59
N ALA A 451 6.08 16.70 17.48
CA ALA A 451 5.94 17.87 16.62
C ALA A 451 6.52 19.15 17.23
N VAL A 452 7.02 19.10 18.47
CA VAL A 452 7.55 20.25 19.20
C VAL A 452 8.91 19.95 19.83
N THR A 453 9.81 20.93 19.85
CA THR A 453 11.15 20.80 20.44
C THR A 453 11.37 21.87 21.50
N LYS A 454 11.73 21.46 22.73
CA LYS A 454 12.01 22.40 23.83
C LYS A 454 13.20 23.29 23.51
N VAL A 455 13.03 24.60 23.64
CA VAL A 455 14.10 25.60 23.47
C VAL A 455 14.53 26.15 24.83
N ASN A 456 15.84 26.20 25.07
CA ASN A 456 16.40 26.77 26.29
C ASN A 456 16.36 28.30 26.22
N SER A 457 15.87 28.93 27.29
CA SER A 457 15.76 30.37 27.45
C SER A 457 17.12 31.05 27.60
N THR A 458 17.97 31.01 26.57
CA THR A 458 19.28 31.68 26.58
C THR A 458 19.56 32.28 25.20
N HIS A 459 18.74 33.23 24.76
CA HIS A 459 19.16 34.32 23.87
C HIS A 459 18.14 35.46 23.95
N ALA A 460 18.26 36.21 25.04
CA ALA A 460 17.96 37.63 25.12
C ALA A 460 19.29 38.23 25.64
N ILE A 461 19.87 39.33 25.18
CA ILE A 461 19.39 40.69 24.91
C ILE A 461 20.55 41.45 24.18
N GLU A 462 20.28 42.46 23.33
CA GLU A 462 20.90 43.82 23.40
C GLU A 462 20.29 44.82 22.39
N ASP A 463 19.42 45.68 22.94
CA ASP A 463 19.24 47.14 22.81
C ASP A 463 19.12 47.89 21.46
N GLY A 464 18.08 48.75 21.36
CA GLY A 464 18.25 50.12 20.85
C GLY A 464 17.52 50.59 19.57
N HIS A 465 16.80 49.74 18.82
CA HIS A 465 16.31 50.12 17.47
C HIS A 465 14.82 49.88 17.17
N GLU A 466 14.01 49.52 18.15
CA GLU A 466 12.64 49.03 17.89
C GLU A 466 11.56 50.13 17.76
N ASP A 467 11.74 51.30 18.39
CA ASP A 467 10.67 52.31 18.43
C ASP A 467 10.49 53.09 17.12
N ARG A 468 11.56 53.23 16.31
CA ARG A 468 11.49 53.92 15.00
C ARG A 468 10.93 53.04 13.89
N LEU A 469 11.18 51.73 13.95
CA LEU A 469 10.73 50.78 12.94
C LEU A 469 9.26 50.40 13.17
N ASN A 470 8.82 50.24 14.42
CA ASN A 470 7.42 49.98 14.76
C ASN A 470 6.48 51.14 14.35
N ALA A 471 6.94 52.39 14.40
CA ALA A 471 6.17 53.54 13.92
C ALA A 471 6.04 53.59 12.39
N MET A 472 7.05 53.13 11.64
CA MET A 472 7.00 53.02 10.17
C MET A 472 6.20 51.78 9.71
N LEU A 473 6.33 50.65 10.41
CA LEU A 473 5.61 49.40 10.13
C LEU A 473 4.11 49.52 10.42
N LYS A 474 3.71 50.19 11.51
CA LYS A 474 2.28 50.39 11.85
C LYS A 474 1.55 51.29 10.84
N LYS A 475 2.29 52.14 10.11
CA LYS A 475 1.77 52.96 9.01
C LYS A 475 1.76 52.23 7.65
N LEU A 476 2.54 51.15 7.52
CA LEU A 476 2.58 50.30 6.33
C LEU A 476 1.53 49.18 6.38
N PHE A 477 1.21 48.66 7.58
CA PHE A 477 0.29 47.53 7.77
C PHE A 477 -1.16 47.90 8.10
N SER A 478 -1.50 49.18 8.22
CA SER A 478 -2.90 49.62 8.36
C SER A 478 -3.66 49.70 7.03
N ALA A 479 -3.06 49.26 5.91
CA ALA A 479 -3.72 49.25 4.62
C ALA A 479 -3.50 47.89 3.93
N GLN A 480 -4.52 47.02 4.03
CA GLN A 480 -4.88 45.88 3.16
C GLN A 480 -5.09 44.54 3.91
N ILE A 481 -6.21 44.46 4.64
CA ILE A 481 -6.95 43.20 4.79
C ILE A 481 -8.36 43.51 4.30
N THR A 482 -8.70 43.05 3.11
CA THR A 482 -10.05 43.11 2.54
C THR A 482 -10.41 41.72 2.06
N GLY A 483 -10.71 40.82 2.99
CA GLY A 483 -11.56 39.65 2.71
C GLY A 483 -13.00 40.09 2.91
N ASP A 484 -13.86 39.79 1.95
CA ASP A 484 -15.26 40.24 1.95
C ASP A 484 -16.02 39.63 3.14
N VAL A 485 -16.82 40.42 3.85
CA VAL A 485 -17.59 39.95 5.02
C VAL A 485 -18.62 38.88 4.59
N HIS A 486 -19.10 38.94 3.33
CA HIS A 486 -19.98 37.91 2.78
C HIS A 486 -19.25 36.58 2.50
N GLU A 487 -17.98 36.63 2.10
CA GLU A 487 -17.12 35.44 1.95
C GLU A 487 -16.98 34.70 3.29
N GLU A 488 -16.77 35.45 4.36
CA GLU A 488 -16.63 34.88 5.70
C GLU A 488 -17.93 34.24 6.19
N LEU A 489 -19.08 34.86 5.90
CA LEU A 489 -20.40 34.35 6.29
C LEU A 489 -20.78 33.06 5.56
N VAL A 490 -20.54 32.98 4.25
CA VAL A 490 -20.83 31.77 3.46
C VAL A 490 -19.95 30.60 3.90
N LYS A 491 -18.65 30.83 4.16
CA LYS A 491 -17.74 29.79 4.65
C LYS A 491 -18.10 29.30 6.05
N ALA A 492 -18.43 30.21 6.97
CA ALA A 492 -18.87 29.84 8.32
C ALA A 492 -20.17 29.01 8.27
N SER A 493 -21.08 29.33 7.35
CA SER A 493 -22.35 28.61 7.16
C SER A 493 -22.18 27.22 6.55
N ALA A 494 -21.25 27.04 5.60
CA ALA A 494 -20.91 25.72 5.04
C ALA A 494 -20.24 24.78 6.06
N ASN A 495 -19.45 25.34 6.98
CA ASN A 495 -18.66 24.58 7.96
C ASN A 495 -19.40 24.25 9.27
N GLY A 496 -20.65 24.72 9.44
CA GLY A 496 -21.40 24.47 10.68
C GLY A 496 -20.98 25.35 11.87
N ASP A 497 -20.20 26.42 11.66
CA ASP A 497 -19.73 27.31 12.73
C ASP A 497 -20.82 28.31 13.15
N THR A 498 -21.76 27.82 13.96
CA THR A 498 -22.91 28.59 14.44
C THR A 498 -22.50 29.85 15.20
N ARG A 499 -21.40 29.79 15.97
CA ARG A 499 -20.91 30.93 16.77
C ARG A 499 -20.38 32.05 15.88
N ARG A 500 -19.57 31.71 14.85
CA ARG A 500 -19.05 32.70 13.92
C ARG A 500 -20.15 33.30 13.05
N VAL A 501 -21.12 32.51 12.62
CA VAL A 501 -22.31 33.01 11.90
C VAL A 501 -23.09 34.01 12.76
N GLU A 502 -23.31 33.71 14.05
CA GLU A 502 -24.01 34.63 14.95
C GLU A 502 -23.26 35.96 15.17
N GLU A 503 -21.93 35.92 15.22
CA GLU A 503 -21.09 37.13 15.31
C GLU A 503 -21.12 37.95 14.01
N LEU A 504 -21.10 37.28 12.86
CA LEU A 504 -21.07 37.93 11.55
C LEU A 504 -22.39 38.61 11.23
N ILE A 505 -23.53 37.96 11.47
CA ILE A 505 -24.88 38.49 11.18
C ILE A 505 -25.19 39.75 12.01
N LYS A 506 -24.55 39.92 13.18
CA LYS A 506 -24.69 41.12 14.02
C LYS A 506 -23.94 42.33 13.49
N ARG A 507 -23.07 42.18 12.48
CA ARG A 507 -22.33 43.30 11.90
C ARG A 507 -23.22 44.12 10.99
N SER A 508 -22.98 45.43 10.89
CA SER A 508 -23.77 46.32 10.04
C SER A 508 -23.40 46.28 8.56
N ASP A 509 -22.24 45.69 8.22
CA ASP A 509 -21.71 45.56 6.87
C ASP A 509 -21.96 44.17 6.25
N VAL A 510 -22.73 43.32 6.93
CA VAL A 510 -23.10 41.99 6.44
C VAL A 510 -24.46 42.01 5.75
N ASP A 511 -24.54 41.34 4.62
CA ASP A 511 -25.79 40.96 3.97
C ASP A 511 -25.93 39.46 4.17
N VAL A 512 -27.00 39.06 4.86
CA VAL A 512 -27.34 37.66 5.13
C VAL A 512 -27.64 36.88 3.86
N ASN A 513 -27.92 37.58 2.74
CA ASN A 513 -28.11 37.01 1.41
C ASN A 513 -26.86 37.14 0.53
N GLY A 514 -25.74 37.62 1.08
CA GLY A 514 -24.51 37.86 0.33
C GLY A 514 -23.99 36.59 -0.34
N ILE A 515 -23.79 36.64 -1.65
CA ILE A 515 -23.38 35.48 -2.45
C ILE A 515 -21.86 35.39 -2.49
N PHE A 516 -21.32 34.25 -2.12
CA PHE A 516 -19.92 33.93 -2.32
C PHE A 516 -19.78 32.56 -2.99
N ALA A 517 -18.86 32.47 -3.96
CA ALA A 517 -18.67 31.29 -4.80
C ALA A 517 -19.95 30.78 -5.52
N GLY A 518 -20.99 31.62 -5.65
CA GLY A 518 -22.25 31.27 -6.31
C GLY A 518 -23.35 30.75 -5.38
N HIS A 519 -23.11 30.72 -4.06
CA HIS A 519 -24.09 30.28 -3.07
C HIS A 519 -24.36 31.37 -2.03
N THR A 520 -25.59 31.41 -1.56
CA THR A 520 -25.97 32.14 -0.34
C THR A 520 -25.53 31.37 0.91
N PRO A 521 -25.41 32.03 2.07
CA PRO A 521 -25.12 31.35 3.34
C PRO A 521 -26.15 30.26 3.66
N LEU A 522 -27.42 30.48 3.29
CA LEU A 522 -28.50 29.52 3.50
C LEU A 522 -28.38 28.29 2.61
N GLN A 523 -28.08 28.45 1.31
CA GLN A 523 -27.83 27.32 0.41
C GLN A 523 -26.63 26.48 0.89
N ALA A 524 -25.55 27.15 1.33
CA ALA A 524 -24.37 26.47 1.85
C ALA A 524 -24.67 25.67 3.13
N ALA A 525 -25.50 26.21 4.03
CA ALA A 525 -25.93 25.51 5.24
C ALA A 525 -26.90 24.35 4.94
N ALA A 526 -27.82 24.52 3.99
CA ALA A 526 -28.77 23.50 3.55
C ALA A 526 -28.07 22.29 2.92
N GLN A 527 -27.18 22.54 1.95
CA GLN A 527 -26.42 21.52 1.24
C GLN A 527 -25.55 20.63 2.17
N ASN A 528 -25.12 21.18 3.30
CA ASN A 528 -24.28 20.48 4.28
C ASN A 528 -25.06 20.00 5.53
N GLY A 529 -26.38 20.18 5.56
CA GLY A 529 -27.26 19.66 6.63
C GLY A 529 -27.19 20.40 7.97
N HIS A 530 -26.72 21.66 8.00
CA HIS A 530 -26.50 22.41 9.23
C HIS A 530 -27.78 23.09 9.73
N LEU A 531 -28.67 22.30 10.34
CA LEU A 531 -30.00 22.74 10.79
C LEU A 531 -30.00 23.96 11.72
N ASP A 532 -29.03 24.06 12.63
CA ASP A 532 -28.98 25.16 13.60
C ASP A 532 -28.62 26.51 12.94
N ILE A 533 -27.78 26.48 11.91
CA ILE A 533 -27.46 27.67 11.10
C ILE A 533 -28.63 28.04 10.19
N ILE A 534 -29.33 27.06 9.60
CA ILE A 534 -30.54 27.31 8.82
C ILE A 534 -31.59 28.03 9.67
N ARG A 535 -31.83 27.55 10.91
CA ARG A 535 -32.73 28.22 11.87
C ARG A 535 -32.26 29.63 12.20
N LEU A 536 -30.97 29.81 12.43
CA LEU A 536 -30.38 31.12 12.75
C LEU A 536 -30.53 32.11 11.58
N LEU A 537 -30.25 31.71 10.35
CA LEU A 537 -30.39 32.56 9.15
C LEU A 537 -31.86 32.91 8.87
N ILE A 538 -32.79 31.96 9.05
CA ILE A 538 -34.23 32.21 8.90
C ILE A 538 -34.75 33.24 9.91
N GLN A 539 -34.18 33.28 11.12
CA GLN A 539 -34.53 34.29 12.14
C GLN A 539 -34.05 35.71 11.79
N HIS A 540 -33.20 35.86 10.77
CA HIS A 540 -32.60 37.13 10.36
C HIS A 540 -33.02 37.56 8.94
N ASP A 541 -34.27 37.28 8.55
CA ASP A 541 -34.91 37.73 7.29
C ASP A 541 -34.14 37.35 5.99
N VAL A 542 -33.53 36.15 5.98
CA VAL A 542 -32.91 35.60 4.76
C VAL A 542 -33.96 35.28 3.68
N ASN A 543 -33.62 35.53 2.42
CA ASN A 543 -34.48 35.25 1.28
C ASN A 543 -34.35 33.77 0.87
N LEU A 544 -35.43 33.01 1.06
CA LEU A 544 -35.49 31.58 0.77
C LEU A 544 -35.60 31.27 -0.73
N GLU A 545 -35.91 32.27 -1.55
CA GLU A 545 -36.25 32.11 -2.96
C GLU A 545 -35.10 32.40 -3.92
N ILE A 546 -33.88 32.63 -3.40
CA ILE A 546 -32.69 32.83 -4.23
C ILE A 546 -32.30 31.51 -4.89
N GLU A 547 -32.18 31.53 -6.21
CA GLU A 547 -31.74 30.40 -7.02
C GLU A 547 -30.24 30.50 -7.29
N ASP A 548 -29.53 29.37 -7.20
CA ASP A 548 -28.14 29.27 -7.63
C ASP A 548 -28.03 29.17 -9.16
N LYS A 549 -26.82 28.90 -9.67
CA LYS A 549 -26.54 28.83 -11.12
C LYS A 549 -27.26 27.67 -11.81
N ASP A 550 -27.69 26.67 -11.06
CA ASP A 550 -28.39 25.49 -11.58
C ASP A 550 -29.93 25.67 -11.48
N GLY A 551 -30.39 26.78 -10.91
CA GLY A 551 -31.81 27.09 -10.71
C GLY A 551 -32.35 26.57 -9.37
N ASP A 552 -31.49 26.05 -8.49
CA ASP A 552 -31.89 25.42 -7.24
C ASP A 552 -31.99 26.43 -6.10
N ARG A 553 -33.14 26.43 -5.44
CA ARG A 553 -33.39 27.15 -4.17
C ARG A 553 -32.84 26.35 -2.99
N SER A 554 -32.61 27.01 -1.85
CA SER A 554 -32.14 26.36 -0.61
C SER A 554 -32.94 25.14 -0.16
N VAL A 555 -34.20 24.98 -0.59
CA VAL A 555 -35.05 23.83 -0.26
C VAL A 555 -34.81 22.59 -1.13
N HIS A 556 -34.09 22.72 -2.24
CA HIS A 556 -33.72 21.61 -3.12
C HIS A 556 -32.43 20.92 -2.65
N HIS A 557 -31.62 21.65 -1.88
CA HIS A 557 -30.45 21.18 -1.16
C HIS A 557 -30.88 20.67 0.22
#